data_AF-A0AB39RG93-F1
#
_entry.id   AF-A0AB39RG93-F1
#
_cell.length_a   1.000
_cell.length_b   1.000
_cell.length_c   1.000
_cell.angle_alpha   90.00
_cell.angle_beta   90.00
_cell.angle_gamma   90.00
#
_symmetry.space_group_name_H-M   'P 1'
#
loop_
_entity.id
_entity.type
_entity.pdbx_description
1 polymer ?
#
loop_
_entity_poly.entity_id
_entity_poly.type
_entity_poly.pdbx_seq_one_letter_code
_entity_poly.pdbx_strand_id
1 'polypeptide(L)'
;MNHAQLTALGRALRLLGEHGDALNADTPDAKLHEVKADLKRALDLLDETVTTAAPTTRCSEHPNGPVDEGAADLCLLCETRRRAARRSEVNDAYSHGGRPTGPDETPERTKSRYGVRGDRPQPQQRWLPEVWNGQAWHLCGTPRRDRHEAERYLAAERRTPRPGTAYRLVHEFTDYEVLRIWGTPVKIDIEPMGNL
;
A
#
# COMPACT_ATOMS: atom_id res chain seq x y z
N MET A 1 -14.39 1.24 13.86
CA MET A 1 -13.72 1.18 12.53
C MET A 1 -12.71 2.31 12.41
N ASN A 2 -11.60 2.10 11.70
CA ASN A 2 -10.63 3.16 11.39
C ASN A 2 -11.06 3.99 10.15
N HIS A 3 -10.47 5.16 9.93
CA HIS A 3 -10.84 6.08 8.84
C HIS A 3 -10.62 5.49 7.43
N ALA A 4 -9.61 4.64 7.28
CA ALA A 4 -9.33 3.93 6.04
C ALA A 4 -10.44 2.91 5.71
N GLN A 5 -10.96 2.19 6.70
CA GLN A 5 -12.07 1.26 6.57
C GLN A 5 -13.37 1.98 6.19
N LEU A 6 -13.66 3.14 6.79
CA LEU A 6 -14.82 3.95 6.43
C LEU A 6 -14.76 4.46 4.99
N THR A 7 -13.58 4.87 4.54
CA THR A 7 -13.36 5.34 3.16
C THR A 7 -13.44 4.19 2.15
N ALA A 8 -12.86 3.03 2.49
CA ALA A 8 -12.96 1.82 1.68
C ALA A 8 -14.41 1.33 1.55
N LEU A 9 -15.17 1.35 2.66
CA LEU A 9 -16.60 1.05 2.67
C LEU A 9 -17.39 2.02 1.78
N GLY A 10 -17.15 3.34 1.92
CA GLY A 10 -17.84 4.34 1.09
C GLY A 10 -17.57 4.15 -0.41
N ARG A 11 -16.37 3.71 -0.80
CA ARG A 11 -16.06 3.35 -2.19
C ARG A 11 -16.78 2.08 -2.63
N ALA A 12 -16.77 1.03 -1.81
CA ALA A 12 -17.45 -0.22 -2.11
C ALA A 12 -18.96 -0.04 -2.29
N LEU A 13 -19.61 0.76 -1.43
CA LEU A 13 -21.04 1.08 -1.54
C LEU A 13 -21.36 1.86 -2.84
N ARG A 14 -20.46 2.73 -3.30
CA ARG A 14 -20.65 3.45 -4.57
C ARG A 14 -20.52 2.52 -5.77
N LEU A 15 -19.49 1.67 -5.80
CA LEU A 15 -19.29 0.65 -6.85
C LEU A 15 -20.47 -0.32 -6.92
N LEU A 16 -21.01 -0.71 -5.76
CA LEU A 16 -22.21 -1.54 -5.67
C LEU A 16 -23.43 -0.83 -6.28
N GLY A 17 -23.62 0.46 -6.05
CA GLY A 17 -24.67 1.25 -6.70
C GLY A 17 -24.52 1.28 -8.22
N GLU A 18 -23.30 1.52 -8.71
CA GLU A 18 -22.98 1.51 -10.15
C GLU A 18 -23.21 0.12 -10.78
N HIS A 19 -22.94 -0.96 -10.06
CA HIS A 19 -23.25 -2.32 -10.51
C HIS A 19 -24.75 -2.67 -10.40
N GLY A 20 -25.46 -2.04 -9.47
CA GLY A 20 -26.92 -2.12 -9.38
C GLY A 20 -27.60 -1.54 -10.62
N ASP A 21 -27.08 -0.44 -11.17
CA ASP A 21 -27.57 0.16 -12.42
C ASP A 21 -27.40 -0.75 -13.65
N ALA A 22 -26.46 -1.70 -13.59
CA ALA A 22 -26.25 -2.70 -14.65
C ALA A 22 -27.20 -3.92 -14.53
N LEU A 23 -27.98 -4.04 -13.45
CA LEU A 23 -29.00 -5.06 -13.31
C LEU A 23 -30.20 -4.70 -14.19
N ASN A 24 -30.53 -5.58 -15.12
CA ASN A 24 -31.64 -5.42 -16.06
C ASN A 24 -32.61 -6.61 -15.97
N ALA A 25 -33.71 -6.53 -16.72
CA ALA A 25 -34.76 -7.56 -16.73
C ALA A 25 -34.29 -8.94 -17.21
N ASP A 26 -33.17 -9.02 -17.92
CA ASP A 26 -32.58 -10.28 -18.40
C ASP A 26 -31.63 -10.92 -17.37
N THR A 27 -31.44 -10.28 -16.21
CA THR A 27 -30.58 -10.81 -15.15
C THR A 27 -31.22 -12.07 -14.54
N PRO A 28 -30.51 -13.20 -14.47
CA PRO A 28 -31.08 -14.43 -13.91
C PRO A 28 -31.48 -14.24 -12.44
N ASP A 29 -32.69 -14.69 -12.07
CA ASP A 29 -33.22 -14.61 -10.70
C ASP A 29 -32.28 -15.17 -9.64
N ALA A 30 -31.57 -16.26 -9.95
CA ALA A 30 -30.58 -16.85 -9.06
C ALA A 30 -29.48 -15.85 -8.65
N LYS A 31 -29.03 -15.04 -9.61
CA LYS A 31 -28.01 -14.01 -9.39
C LYS A 31 -28.58 -12.84 -8.58
N LEU A 32 -29.83 -12.46 -8.79
CA LEU A 32 -30.52 -11.45 -7.98
C LEU A 32 -30.67 -11.90 -6.51
N HIS A 33 -30.98 -13.17 -6.29
CA HIS A 33 -31.06 -13.76 -4.95
C HIS A 33 -29.69 -13.81 -4.24
N GLU A 34 -28.63 -14.12 -4.96
CA GLU A 34 -27.25 -14.09 -4.45
C GLU A 34 -26.86 -12.67 -4.02
N VAL A 35 -27.05 -11.68 -4.91
CA VAL A 35 -26.79 -10.26 -4.62
C VAL A 35 -27.60 -9.80 -3.40
N LYS A 36 -28.88 -10.16 -3.32
CA LYS A 36 -29.72 -9.86 -2.15
C LYS A 36 -29.15 -10.44 -0.85
N ALA A 37 -28.67 -11.69 -0.89
CA ALA A 37 -28.08 -12.34 0.28
C ALA A 37 -26.78 -11.66 0.72
N ASP A 38 -25.93 -11.28 -0.22
CA ASP A 38 -24.69 -10.55 0.05
C ASP A 38 -24.94 -9.16 0.63
N LEU A 39 -25.90 -8.42 0.07
CA LEU A 39 -26.30 -7.12 0.60
C LEU A 39 -26.78 -7.22 2.04
N LYS A 40 -27.60 -8.24 2.33
CA LYS A 40 -28.11 -8.47 3.69
C LYS A 40 -26.96 -8.79 4.65
N ARG A 41 -26.04 -9.68 4.28
CA ARG A 41 -24.84 -9.98 5.08
C ARG A 41 -23.98 -8.74 5.35
N ALA A 42 -23.80 -7.90 4.33
CA ALA A 42 -23.01 -6.67 4.47
C ALA A 42 -23.68 -5.67 5.42
N LEU A 43 -25.01 -5.53 5.35
CA LEU A 43 -25.78 -4.70 6.30
C LEU A 43 -25.69 -5.25 7.73
N ASP A 44 -25.82 -6.55 7.91
CA ASP A 44 -25.72 -7.18 9.24
C ASP A 44 -24.33 -6.90 9.88
N LEU A 45 -23.26 -7.01 9.10
CA LEU A 45 -21.90 -6.67 9.56
C LEU A 45 -21.74 -5.18 9.89
N LEU A 46 -22.41 -4.29 9.14
CA LEU A 46 -22.39 -2.86 9.44
C LEU A 46 -23.11 -2.56 10.74
N ASP A 47 -24.30 -3.13 10.94
CA ASP A 47 -25.07 -2.96 12.17
C ASP A 47 -24.29 -3.48 13.38
N GLU A 48 -23.60 -4.61 13.27
CA GLU A 48 -22.70 -5.11 14.32
C GLU A 48 -21.60 -4.08 14.64
N THR A 49 -20.98 -3.48 13.64
CA THR A 49 -19.92 -2.47 13.86
C THR A 49 -20.43 -1.14 14.44
N VAL A 50 -21.67 -0.74 14.12
CA VAL A 50 -22.28 0.50 14.62
C VAL A 50 -22.80 0.34 16.04
N THR A 51 -23.35 -0.84 16.36
CA THR A 51 -23.90 -1.15 17.69
C THR A 51 -22.83 -1.53 18.70
N THR A 52 -21.65 -1.97 18.24
CA THR A 52 -20.51 -2.22 19.12
C THR A 52 -20.01 -0.91 19.73
N ALA A 53 -19.97 -0.85 21.06
CA ALA A 53 -19.47 0.31 21.79
C ALA A 53 -18.05 0.69 21.35
N ALA A 54 -17.78 1.99 21.20
CA ALA A 54 -16.45 2.47 20.85
C ALA A 54 -15.44 1.99 21.90
N PRO A 55 -14.26 1.48 21.47
CA PRO A 55 -13.22 1.05 22.40
C PRO A 55 -12.79 2.25 23.24
N THR A 56 -12.98 2.16 24.55
CA THR A 56 -12.61 3.20 25.50
C THR A 56 -11.27 2.87 26.15
N THR A 57 -10.30 3.77 26.03
CA THR A 57 -9.05 3.68 26.78
C THR A 57 -9.14 4.48 28.08
N ARG A 58 -8.22 4.26 29.02
CA ARG A 58 -8.10 5.06 30.25
C ARG A 58 -7.16 6.26 30.08
N CYS A 59 -6.74 6.57 28.85
CA CYS A 59 -5.85 7.67 28.53
C CYS A 59 -6.64 8.96 28.30
N SER A 60 -6.23 10.05 28.95
CA SER A 60 -6.84 11.39 28.77
C SER A 60 -6.59 11.98 27.39
N GLU A 61 -5.48 11.61 26.72
CA GLU A 61 -5.16 12.07 25.36
C GLU A 61 -5.96 11.31 24.29
N HIS A 62 -6.31 10.04 24.55
CA HIS A 62 -6.94 9.17 23.54
C HIS A 62 -8.12 8.37 24.13
N PRO A 63 -9.18 9.02 24.61
CA PRO A 63 -10.28 8.33 25.28
C PRO A 63 -10.96 7.27 24.41
N ASN A 64 -11.03 7.50 23.09
CA ASN A 64 -11.59 6.55 22.09
C ASN A 64 -10.50 5.92 21.20
N GLY A 65 -9.27 5.84 21.70
CA GLY A 65 -8.15 5.24 20.98
C GLY A 65 -8.28 3.72 20.84
N PRO A 66 -7.46 3.08 19.97
CA PRO A 66 -7.38 1.63 19.91
C PRO A 66 -6.93 1.05 21.25
N VAL A 67 -7.60 -0.01 21.70
CA VAL A 67 -7.34 -0.66 22.98
C VAL A 67 -6.24 -1.72 22.87
N ASP A 68 -5.26 -1.69 23.78
CA ASP A 68 -4.24 -2.74 24.00
C ASP A 68 -4.36 -3.21 25.46
N GLU A 69 -4.76 -4.46 25.68
CA GLU A 69 -4.91 -5.04 27.03
C GLU A 69 -3.58 -5.10 27.79
N GLY A 70 -2.45 -5.12 27.09
CA GLY A 70 -1.11 -5.10 27.68
C GLY A 70 -0.59 -3.69 28.01
N ALA A 71 -1.36 -2.64 27.73
CA ALA A 71 -1.00 -1.26 28.04
C ALA A 71 -1.55 -0.83 29.40
N ALA A 72 -0.75 -0.06 30.17
CA ALA A 72 -1.15 0.40 31.50
C ALA A 72 -2.43 1.26 31.52
N ASP A 73 -2.63 2.06 30.47
CA ASP A 73 -3.80 2.92 30.26
C ASP A 73 -4.75 2.38 29.18
N LEU A 74 -4.56 1.11 28.79
CA LEU A 74 -5.26 0.45 27.68
C LEU A 74 -5.07 1.15 26.32
N CYS A 75 -4.19 2.15 26.20
CA CYS A 75 -4.03 2.92 24.97
C CYS A 75 -2.88 2.39 24.12
N LEU A 76 -3.22 1.78 22.98
CA LEU A 76 -2.21 1.24 22.06
C LEU A 76 -1.25 2.33 21.54
N LEU A 77 -1.74 3.55 21.31
CA LEU A 77 -0.93 4.65 20.74
C LEU A 77 0.16 5.12 21.72
N CYS A 78 -0.24 5.39 22.97
CA CYS A 78 0.69 5.78 24.03
C CYS A 78 1.64 4.63 24.36
N GLU A 79 1.15 3.39 24.37
CA GLU A 79 1.99 2.23 24.63
C GLU A 79 2.99 1.96 23.49
N THR A 80 2.60 2.16 22.24
CA THR A 80 3.52 2.08 21.10
C THR A 80 4.63 3.12 21.21
N ARG A 81 4.30 4.35 21.64
CA ARG A 81 5.29 5.41 21.93
C ARG A 81 6.22 5.02 23.08
N ARG A 82 5.69 4.51 24.19
CA ARG A 82 6.49 4.01 25.33
C ARG A 82 7.41 2.85 24.95
N ARG A 83 6.94 1.91 24.14
CA ARG A 83 7.75 0.78 23.62
C ARG A 83 8.84 1.28 22.67
N ALA A 84 8.57 2.31 21.86
CA ALA A 84 9.58 2.91 21.00
C ALA A 84 10.70 3.60 21.79
N ALA A 85 10.34 4.39 22.82
CA ALA A 85 11.31 5.05 23.70
C ALA A 85 12.21 4.05 24.46
N ARG A 86 11.62 2.97 25.01
CA ARG A 86 12.39 1.89 25.64
C ARG A 86 13.37 1.21 24.68
N ARG A 87 12.99 1.04 23.40
CA ARG A 87 13.90 0.47 22.38
C ARG A 87 15.05 1.40 22.02
N SER A 88 14.82 2.72 21.95
CA SER A 88 15.91 3.68 21.73
C SER A 88 16.87 3.72 22.91
N GLU A 89 16.38 3.72 24.15
CA GLU A 89 17.22 3.67 25.35
C GLU A 89 18.11 2.41 25.40
N VAL A 90 17.56 1.24 25.03
CA VAL A 90 18.34 0.00 24.96
C VAL A 90 19.39 0.07 23.85
N ASN A 91 19.04 0.56 22.66
CA ASN A 91 20.00 0.69 21.55
C ASN A 91 21.09 1.74 21.83
N ASP A 92 20.77 2.83 22.53
CA ASP A 92 21.73 3.84 22.96
C ASP A 92 22.63 3.33 24.09
N ALA A 93 22.09 2.52 25.02
CA ALA A 93 22.87 1.83 26.04
C ALA A 93 23.88 0.83 25.44
N TYR A 94 23.53 0.19 24.31
CA TYR A 94 24.45 -0.66 23.54
C TYR A 94 25.41 0.13 22.61
N SER A 95 25.21 1.44 22.45
CA SER A 95 26.07 2.29 21.60
C SER A 95 27.21 2.98 22.39
N HIS A 96 27.15 2.97 23.73
CA HIS A 96 28.22 3.50 24.59
C HIS A 96 29.27 2.48 25.04
N GLY A 97 29.15 1.22 24.63
CA GLY A 97 30.18 0.19 24.82
C GLY A 97 30.70 -0.26 23.45
N GLY A 98 31.94 0.13 23.11
CA GLY A 98 32.58 -0.19 21.83
C GLY A 98 32.44 -1.67 21.47
N ARG A 99 31.70 -1.95 20.39
CA ARG A 99 31.59 -3.29 19.82
C ARG A 99 32.85 -3.59 19.03
N PRO A 100 33.59 -4.69 19.31
CA PRO A 100 34.59 -5.17 18.37
C PRO A 100 33.85 -5.67 17.13
N THR A 101 34.24 -5.15 15.97
CA THR A 101 33.90 -5.71 14.66
C THR A 101 34.50 -7.11 14.54
N GLY A 102 33.78 -8.12 15.02
CA GLY A 102 34.03 -9.52 14.70
C GLY A 102 33.25 -9.93 13.45
N PRO A 103 33.78 -10.84 12.62
CA PRO A 103 33.12 -11.26 11.39
C PRO A 103 31.83 -12.04 11.69
N ASP A 104 30.90 -11.82 10.77
CA ASP A 104 29.53 -12.31 10.63
C ASP A 104 29.31 -13.78 11.08
N GLU A 105 28.74 -13.98 12.27
CA GLU A 105 28.04 -15.21 12.64
C GLU A 105 26.59 -14.84 12.99
N THR A 106 25.77 -14.74 11.95
CA THR A 106 24.31 -14.73 12.09
C THR A 106 23.85 -16.19 12.32
N PRO A 107 23.11 -16.50 13.39
CA PRO A 107 22.53 -17.83 13.54
C PRO A 107 21.53 -18.04 12.40
N GLU A 108 21.70 -19.15 11.66
CA GLU A 108 20.87 -19.54 10.52
C GLU A 108 19.38 -19.31 10.81
N ARG A 109 18.82 -18.25 10.21
CA ARG A 109 17.38 -18.03 10.20
C ARG A 109 16.73 -19.13 9.37
N THR A 110 15.98 -19.99 10.04
CA THR A 110 15.08 -20.97 9.42
C THR A 110 14.31 -20.34 8.26
N LYS A 111 14.58 -20.84 7.04
CA LYS A 111 13.92 -20.39 5.81
C LYS A 111 12.44 -20.77 5.87
N SER A 112 11.56 -19.80 6.14
CA SER A 112 10.11 -20.01 6.01
C SER A 112 9.75 -20.15 4.53
N ARG A 113 8.76 -20.99 4.20
CA ARG A 113 8.27 -21.22 2.83
C ARG A 113 7.76 -19.96 2.10
N TYR A 114 7.64 -18.82 2.80
CA TYR A 114 7.16 -17.55 2.30
C TYR A 114 8.26 -16.48 2.10
N GLY A 115 9.54 -16.87 2.21
CA GLY A 115 10.67 -15.94 2.16
C GLY A 115 10.76 -15.08 3.42
N VAL A 116 11.96 -14.57 3.72
CA VAL A 116 12.15 -13.59 4.80
C VAL A 116 11.80 -12.22 4.22
N ARG A 117 11.12 -11.37 4.99
CA ARG A 117 10.73 -9.99 4.62
C ARG A 117 11.88 -9.09 4.13
N GLY A 118 13.14 -9.55 4.23
CA GLY A 118 14.32 -8.89 3.68
C GLY A 118 14.63 -9.21 2.20
N ASP A 119 14.03 -10.27 1.62
CA ASP A 119 14.26 -10.67 0.21
C ASP A 119 13.36 -9.93 -0.79
N ARG A 120 12.34 -9.19 -0.33
CA ARG A 120 11.56 -8.31 -1.21
C ARG A 120 12.24 -6.94 -1.28
N PRO A 121 12.50 -6.39 -2.48
CA PRO A 121 12.94 -5.02 -2.59
C PRO A 121 11.93 -4.12 -1.87
N GLN A 122 12.41 -3.21 -1.04
CA GLN A 122 11.52 -2.22 -0.41
C GLN A 122 10.82 -1.42 -1.52
N PRO A 123 9.52 -1.10 -1.39
CA PRO A 123 8.81 -0.31 -2.38
C PRO A 123 9.50 1.03 -2.56
N GLN A 124 10.11 1.26 -3.73
CA GLN A 124 10.80 2.51 -4.05
C GLN A 124 9.82 3.46 -4.73
N GLN A 125 9.76 4.69 -4.24
CA GLN A 125 9.04 5.77 -4.91
C GLN A 125 9.69 6.08 -6.25
N ARG A 126 8.88 6.10 -7.31
CA ARG A 126 9.32 6.45 -8.66
C ARG A 126 8.36 7.42 -9.32
N TRP A 127 8.95 8.25 -10.19
CA TRP A 127 8.28 9.24 -11.02
C TRP A 127 8.39 8.83 -12.47
N LEU A 128 7.26 8.53 -13.10
CA LEU A 128 7.15 7.99 -14.45
C LEU A 128 6.73 9.11 -15.42
N PRO A 129 7.64 9.56 -16.31
CA PRO A 129 7.30 10.53 -17.34
C PRO A 129 6.55 9.83 -18.47
N GLU A 130 5.34 10.31 -18.76
CA GLU A 130 4.48 9.75 -19.81
C GLU A 130 4.11 10.80 -20.86
N VAL A 131 3.95 10.33 -22.09
CA VAL A 131 3.51 11.11 -23.24
C VAL A 131 2.21 10.53 -23.81
N TRP A 132 1.34 11.41 -24.28
CA TRP A 132 0.15 11.03 -25.05
C TRP A 132 0.52 10.80 -26.50
N ASN A 133 0.27 9.59 -27.02
CA ASN A 133 0.55 9.24 -28.41
C ASN A 133 -0.66 9.39 -29.35
N GLY A 134 -1.79 9.91 -28.84
CA GLY A 134 -3.07 9.99 -29.59
C GLY A 134 -4.10 8.93 -29.17
N GLN A 135 -3.68 7.84 -28.53
CA GLN A 135 -4.57 6.73 -28.13
C GLN A 135 -4.40 6.33 -26.67
N ALA A 136 -3.18 6.29 -26.14
CA ALA A 136 -2.91 5.97 -24.75
C ALA A 136 -1.66 6.70 -24.22
N TRP A 137 -1.57 6.75 -22.90
CA TRP A 137 -0.38 7.24 -22.21
C TRP A 137 0.71 6.18 -22.25
N HIS A 138 1.89 6.58 -22.72
CA HIS A 138 3.06 5.71 -22.84
C HIS A 138 4.24 6.34 -22.13
N LEU A 139 5.12 5.50 -21.55
CA LEU A 139 6.37 5.98 -20.96
C LEU A 139 7.25 6.59 -22.05
N CYS A 140 7.65 7.85 -21.86
CA CYS A 140 8.53 8.54 -22.80
C CYS A 140 10.00 8.51 -22.37
N GLY A 141 10.33 7.80 -21.30
CA GLY A 141 11.70 7.64 -20.83
C GLY A 141 11.78 6.70 -19.65
N THR A 142 12.96 6.62 -19.03
CA THR A 142 13.14 5.80 -17.84
C THR A 142 12.44 6.42 -16.62
N PRO A 143 11.84 5.63 -15.71
CA PRO A 143 11.37 6.12 -14.42
C PRO A 143 12.49 6.80 -13.62
N ARG A 144 12.14 7.80 -12.81
CA ARG A 144 13.08 8.64 -12.04
C ARG A 144 12.86 8.44 -10.55
N ARG A 145 13.90 8.63 -9.74
CA ARG A 145 13.80 8.55 -8.26
C ARG A 145 13.35 9.88 -7.65
N ASP A 146 13.67 10.99 -8.32
CA ASP A 146 13.31 12.33 -7.88
C ASP A 146 12.27 12.96 -8.82
N ARG A 147 11.30 13.64 -8.22
CA ARG A 147 10.26 14.41 -8.91
C ARG A 147 10.87 15.51 -9.77
N HIS A 148 11.81 16.26 -9.20
CA HIS A 148 12.39 17.43 -9.86
C HIS A 148 13.21 17.02 -11.09
N GLU A 149 13.92 15.90 -11.00
CA GLU A 149 14.59 15.27 -12.14
C GLU A 149 13.59 14.90 -13.26
N ALA A 150 12.45 14.31 -12.91
CA ALA A 150 11.43 13.93 -13.88
C ALA A 150 10.73 15.13 -14.53
N GLU A 151 10.46 16.19 -13.77
CA GLU A 151 9.91 17.44 -14.29
C GLU A 151 10.88 18.14 -15.26
N ARG A 152 12.18 18.18 -14.91
CA ARG A 152 13.21 18.71 -15.83
C ARG A 152 13.30 17.89 -17.12
N TYR A 153 13.16 16.57 -17.02
CA TYR A 153 13.13 15.69 -18.20
C TYR A 153 11.94 16.01 -19.12
N LEU A 154 10.73 16.10 -18.59
CA LEU A 154 9.55 16.47 -19.38
C LEU A 154 9.66 17.88 -19.96
N ALA A 155 10.28 18.82 -19.23
CA ALA A 155 10.56 20.15 -19.75
C ALA A 155 11.54 20.14 -20.92
N ALA A 156 12.53 19.24 -20.91
CA ALA A 156 13.44 19.03 -22.03
C ALA A 156 12.74 18.37 -23.23
N GLU A 157 11.92 17.35 -23.00
CA GLU A 157 11.14 16.66 -24.05
C GLU A 157 10.21 17.61 -24.80
N ARG A 158 9.59 18.56 -24.10
CA ARG A 158 8.76 19.62 -24.70
C ARG A 158 9.54 20.57 -25.63
N ARG A 159 10.86 20.64 -25.50
CA ARG A 159 11.75 21.49 -26.32
C ARG A 159 12.40 20.73 -27.48
N THR A 160 12.10 19.45 -27.64
CA THR A 160 12.63 18.63 -28.74
C THR A 160 12.01 19.06 -30.08
N PRO A 161 12.64 18.73 -31.21
CA PRO A 161 12.12 19.08 -32.54
C PRO A 161 10.76 18.45 -32.88
N ARG A 162 10.35 17.38 -32.17
CA ARG A 162 9.08 16.68 -32.34
C ARG A 162 8.47 16.38 -30.98
N PRO A 163 7.91 17.39 -30.29
CA PRO A 163 7.31 17.16 -28.99
C PRO A 163 6.02 16.36 -29.13
N GLY A 164 5.77 15.46 -28.18
CA GLY A 164 4.48 14.78 -28.05
C GLY A 164 3.35 15.76 -27.70
N THR A 165 2.12 15.34 -27.98
CA THR A 165 0.92 16.17 -27.87
C THR A 165 0.63 16.62 -26.43
N ALA A 166 0.84 15.74 -25.46
CA ALA A 166 0.68 16.04 -24.05
C ALA A 166 1.65 15.20 -23.23
N TYR A 167 2.06 15.71 -22.07
CA TYR A 167 2.92 15.02 -21.13
C TYR A 167 2.31 15.06 -19.74
N ARG A 168 2.47 13.98 -18.99
CA ARG A 168 2.11 13.91 -17.57
C ARG A 168 3.20 13.21 -16.77
N LEU A 169 3.15 13.42 -15.46
CA LEU A 169 4.05 12.77 -14.52
C LEU A 169 3.22 11.94 -13.55
N VAL A 170 3.52 10.64 -13.48
CA VAL A 170 2.82 9.68 -12.61
C VAL A 170 3.75 9.32 -11.46
N HIS A 171 3.19 9.26 -10.24
CA HIS A 171 3.89 8.81 -9.04
C HIS A 171 3.47 7.40 -8.70
N GLU A 172 4.42 6.46 -8.66
CA GLU A 172 4.17 5.04 -8.40
C GLU A 172 5.17 4.49 -7.36
N PHE A 173 4.71 3.53 -6.57
CA PHE A 173 5.56 2.76 -5.66
C PHE A 173 5.81 1.39 -6.31
N THR A 174 7.02 1.16 -6.80
CA THR A 174 7.39 -0.12 -7.42
C THR A 174 8.21 -0.97 -6.45
N ASP A 175 7.87 -2.24 -6.31
CA ASP A 175 8.57 -3.24 -5.48
C ASP A 175 9.58 -4.10 -6.27
N TYR A 176 9.92 -3.71 -7.50
CA TYR A 176 10.89 -4.39 -8.36
C TYR A 176 11.97 -3.42 -8.93
N GLU A 177 13.15 -3.98 -9.21
CA GLU A 177 14.26 -3.26 -9.84
C GLU A 177 14.17 -3.37 -11.37
N VAL A 178 13.92 -2.25 -12.05
CA VAL A 178 13.92 -2.22 -13.53
C VAL A 178 15.36 -2.14 -14.02
N LEU A 179 15.98 -3.30 -14.24
CA LEU A 179 17.25 -3.40 -14.95
C LEU A 179 17.04 -3.16 -16.44
N ARG A 180 17.89 -2.30 -17.03
CA ARG A 180 17.86 -1.98 -18.46
C ARG A 180 18.20 -3.23 -19.27
N ILE A 181 17.24 -3.72 -20.05
CA ILE A 181 17.49 -4.66 -21.15
C ILE A 181 17.02 -3.93 -22.42
N TRP A 182 17.88 -3.85 -23.44
CA TRP A 182 17.47 -3.28 -24.73
C TRP A 182 16.37 -4.18 -25.34
N GLY A 183 15.17 -3.62 -25.53
CA GLY A 183 13.99 -4.34 -26.03
C GLY A 183 12.67 -3.71 -25.56
N THR A 184 11.54 -4.29 -25.99
CA THR A 184 10.19 -3.90 -25.53
C THR A 184 10.08 -4.16 -24.02
N PRO A 185 9.69 -3.18 -23.19
CA PRO A 185 9.57 -3.39 -21.75
C PRO A 185 8.45 -4.41 -21.47
N VAL A 186 8.82 -5.62 -21.06
CA VAL A 186 7.89 -6.64 -20.61
C VAL A 186 7.59 -6.39 -19.14
N LYS A 187 6.33 -6.07 -18.83
CA LYS A 187 5.82 -6.03 -17.47
C LYS A 187 5.63 -7.49 -17.02
N ILE A 188 6.39 -7.92 -16.02
CA ILE A 188 6.21 -9.24 -15.39
C ILE A 188 5.54 -8.99 -14.05
N ASP A 189 4.28 -9.39 -13.92
CA ASP A 189 3.62 -9.43 -12.63
C ASP A 189 4.24 -10.55 -11.79
N ILE A 190 4.52 -10.28 -10.51
CA ILE A 190 5.04 -11.29 -9.59
C ILE A 190 3.84 -12.12 -9.10
N GLU A 191 3.41 -13.10 -9.90
CA GLU A 191 2.61 -14.20 -9.38
C GLU A 191 3.52 -15.28 -8.75
N PRO A 192 3.05 -15.95 -7.68
CA PRO A 192 3.86 -16.92 -6.99
C PRO A 192 3.88 -18.24 -7.76
N MET A 193 5.04 -18.53 -8.35
CA MET A 193 5.51 -19.82 -8.86
C MET A 193 4.93 -20.31 -10.20
N GLY A 194 5.87 -20.52 -11.15
CA GLY A 194 5.81 -21.67 -12.05
C GLY A 194 5.71 -21.33 -13.54
N ASN A 195 6.85 -20.96 -14.15
CA ASN A 195 7.08 -21.29 -15.56
C ASN A 195 8.21 -22.33 -15.60
N LEU A 196 7.78 -23.60 -15.68
CA LEU A 196 8.50 -24.67 -16.36
C LEU A 196 8.19 -24.54 -17.85
#